data_AF-A0A354B5S7-F1
#
_entry.id   AF-A0A354B5S7-F1
#
_cell.length_a   1.000
_cell.length_b   1.000
_cell.length_c   1.000
_cell.angle_alpha   90.00
_cell.angle_beta   90.00
_cell.angle_gamma   90.00
#
_symmetry.space_group_name_H-M   'P 1'
#
loop_
_entity.id
_entity.type
_entity.pdbx_description
1 polymer ?
#
loop_
_entity_poly.entity_id
_entity_poly.type
_entity_poly.pdbx_seq_one_letter_code
_entity_poly.pdbx_strand_id
1 'polypeptide(L)'
;MHFYESEWSVPLDSLVPAVREINAFARTLGKPVTFPIEVRCAAADDIPLSTANGSDRGYIAAHVFWGTPYDEYFSGLWSIVREFEGRPHWGKVHAETAETLAPRYPEWDRFQSARCRADSEGRFTNSYLDRVLGPVG
;
A
#
# COMPACT_ATOMS: atom_id res chain seq x y z
N MET A 1 -12.49 -7.73 -17.68
CA MET A 1 -13.12 -6.64 -16.91
C MET A 1 -11.99 -5.77 -16.36
N HIS A 2 -12.04 -4.45 -16.54
CA HIS A 2 -10.98 -3.55 -16.09
C HIS A 2 -11.45 -2.80 -14.84
N PHE A 3 -10.58 -2.66 -13.84
CA PHE A 3 -10.84 -1.95 -12.59
C PHE A 3 -9.57 -1.26 -12.11
N TYR A 4 -9.74 -0.21 -11.32
CA TYR A 4 -8.70 0.33 -10.46
C TYR A 4 -8.72 -0.43 -9.14
N GLU A 5 -7.54 -0.69 -8.60
CA GLU A 5 -7.39 -1.44 -7.36
C GLU A 5 -6.38 -0.75 -6.46
N SER A 6 -6.73 -0.65 -5.18
CA SER A 6 -5.85 -0.24 -4.10
C SER A 6 -5.82 -1.38 -3.10
N GLU A 7 -4.63 -1.89 -2.79
CA GLU A 7 -4.43 -2.92 -1.78
C GLU A 7 -3.43 -2.46 -0.74
N TRP A 8 -3.76 -2.71 0.53
CA TRP A 8 -2.93 -2.36 1.67
C TRP A 8 -2.84 -3.53 2.63
N SER A 9 -1.65 -3.74 3.18
CA SER A 9 -1.47 -4.62 4.33
C SER A 9 -1.52 -3.81 5.63
N VAL A 10 -2.00 -4.41 6.71
CA VAL A 10 -1.95 -3.91 8.11
C VAL A 10 -1.46 -5.05 9.02
N PRO A 11 -0.95 -4.77 10.24
CA PRO A 11 -0.67 -5.85 11.21
C PRO A 11 -1.90 -6.73 11.38
N LEU A 12 -1.72 -8.05 11.48
CA LEU A 12 -2.86 -8.98 11.50
C LEU A 12 -3.88 -8.65 12.59
N ASP A 13 -3.43 -8.24 13.77
CA ASP A 13 -4.30 -7.83 14.89
C ASP A 13 -5.11 -6.54 14.60
N SER A 14 -4.63 -5.70 13.68
CA SER A 14 -5.29 -4.47 13.23
C SER A 14 -6.28 -4.70 12.08
N LEU A 15 -6.33 -5.90 11.49
CA LEU A 15 -7.14 -6.19 10.30
C LEU A 15 -8.63 -5.93 10.53
N VAL A 16 -9.19 -6.51 11.59
CA VAL A 16 -10.63 -6.39 11.88
C VAL A 16 -11.02 -4.95 12.23
N PRO A 17 -10.29 -4.23 13.11
CA PRO A 17 -10.51 -2.79 13.33
C PRO A 17 -10.49 -1.97 12.04
N ALA A 18 -9.46 -2.12 11.21
CA ALA A 18 -9.33 -1.37 9.97
C ALA A 18 -10.50 -1.63 9.00
N VAL A 19 -10.90 -2.89 8.83
CA VAL A 19 -12.06 -3.26 7.98
C VAL A 19 -13.36 -2.62 8.48
N ARG A 20 -13.57 -2.57 9.81
CA ARG A 20 -14.76 -1.93 10.39
C ARG A 20 -14.79 -0.43 10.11
N GLU A 21 -13.66 0.25 10.24
CA GLU A 21 -13.55 1.68 9.93
C GLU A 21 -13.76 1.96 8.44
N ILE A 22 -13.16 1.16 7.56
CA ILE A 22 -13.36 1.27 6.11
C ILE A 22 -14.84 1.08 5.74
N ASN A 23 -15.52 0.09 6.35
CA ASN A 23 -16.94 -0.14 6.12
C ASN A 23 -17.82 1.00 6.66
N ALA A 24 -17.46 1.60 7.79
CA ALA A 24 -18.16 2.77 8.33
C ALA A 24 -17.99 3.99 7.40
N PHE A 25 -16.75 4.26 6.95
CA PHE A 25 -16.44 5.30 5.99
C PHE A 25 -17.15 5.10 4.64
N ALA A 26 -17.18 3.87 4.11
CA ALA A 26 -17.86 3.58 2.85
C ALA A 26 -19.36 3.96 2.87
N ARG A 27 -20.00 3.94 4.04
CA ARG A 27 -21.41 4.34 4.23
C ARG A 27 -21.63 5.84 4.24
N THR A 28 -20.58 6.65 4.41
CA THR A 28 -20.67 8.12 4.39
C THR A 28 -20.48 8.70 3.00
N LEU A 29 -20.02 7.90 2.02
CA LEU A 29 -19.78 8.36 0.65
C LEU A 29 -21.09 8.74 -0.05
N GLY A 30 -21.04 9.83 -0.82
CA GLY A 30 -22.19 10.29 -1.62
C GLY A 30 -22.57 9.33 -2.75
N LYS A 31 -21.68 8.41 -3.12
CA LYS A 31 -21.93 7.33 -4.09
C LYS A 31 -21.63 5.98 -3.43
N PRO A 32 -22.52 4.97 -3.59
CA PRO A 32 -22.28 3.64 -3.05
C PRO A 32 -21.02 3.00 -3.66
N VAL A 33 -20.24 2.32 -2.81
CA VAL A 33 -19.18 1.41 -3.27
C VAL A 33 -19.83 0.18 -3.89
N THR A 34 -19.47 -0.14 -5.13
CA THR A 34 -20.13 -1.17 -5.95
C THR A 34 -19.43 -2.54 -5.91
N PHE A 35 -18.25 -2.61 -5.29
CA PHE A 35 -17.47 -3.84 -5.15
C PHE A 35 -17.25 -4.17 -3.67
N PRO A 36 -17.25 -5.46 -3.29
CA PRO A 36 -16.75 -5.86 -1.99
C PRO A 36 -15.24 -5.57 -1.88
N ILE A 37 -14.78 -5.36 -0.65
CA ILE A 37 -13.35 -5.50 -0.37
C ILE A 37 -12.99 -6.99 -0.30
N GLU A 38 -11.78 -7.32 -0.73
CA GLU A 38 -11.22 -8.64 -0.55
C GLU A 38 -10.24 -8.63 0.62
N VAL A 39 -10.35 -9.63 1.50
CA VAL A 39 -9.53 -9.73 2.70
C VAL A 39 -8.74 -11.03 2.68
N ARG A 40 -7.43 -10.93 2.89
CA ARG A 40 -6.50 -12.06 2.93
C ARG A 40 -5.52 -11.90 4.10
N CYS A 41 -4.81 -12.96 4.44
CA CYS A 41 -3.74 -12.92 5.43
C CYS A 41 -2.50 -13.60 4.87
N ALA A 42 -1.32 -13.15 5.29
CA ALA A 42 -0.06 -13.83 5.03
C ALA A 42 0.80 -13.84 6.30
N ALA A 43 1.63 -14.87 6.42
CA ALA A 43 2.64 -14.94 7.47
C ALA A 43 3.75 -13.91 7.21
N ALA A 44 4.48 -13.56 8.28
CA ALA A 44 5.65 -12.72 8.21
C ALA A 44 6.73 -13.28 7.27
N ASP A 45 7.51 -12.39 6.66
CA ASP A 45 8.74 -12.73 5.97
C ASP A 45 9.90 -11.79 6.36
N ASP A 46 11.09 -12.06 5.82
CA ASP A 46 12.32 -11.29 6.02
C ASP A 46 12.79 -10.57 4.74
N ILE A 47 11.92 -10.43 3.73
CA ILE A 47 12.24 -9.78 2.45
C ILE A 47 12.19 -8.25 2.67
N PRO A 48 13.26 -7.49 2.38
CA PRO A 48 13.40 -6.10 2.82
C PRO A 48 12.22 -5.15 2.54
N LEU A 49 11.61 -5.24 1.36
CA LEU A 49 10.47 -4.40 0.96
C LEU A 49 9.15 -5.17 0.84
N SER A 50 9.07 -6.38 1.41
CA SER A 50 7.79 -7.07 1.47
C SER A 50 6.83 -6.32 2.40
N THR A 51 5.58 -6.23 1.97
CA THR A 51 4.51 -5.66 2.82
C THR A 51 4.30 -6.49 4.10
N ALA A 52 4.75 -7.75 4.13
CA ALA A 52 4.78 -8.64 5.30
C ALA A 52 6.13 -8.76 6.01
N ASN A 53 7.07 -7.86 5.74
CA ASN A 53 8.35 -7.85 6.43
C ASN A 53 8.16 -7.66 7.95
N GLY A 54 8.62 -8.64 8.73
CA GLY A 54 8.74 -8.56 10.19
C GLY A 54 7.49 -8.88 11.02
N SER A 55 6.31 -9.06 10.41
CA SER A 55 5.09 -9.45 11.15
C SER A 55 4.00 -10.04 10.24
N ASP A 56 3.15 -10.89 10.81
CA ASP A 56 1.96 -11.40 10.13
C ASP A 56 1.03 -10.24 9.73
N ARG A 57 0.49 -10.30 8.52
CA ARG A 57 -0.29 -9.21 7.93
C ARG A 57 -1.67 -9.66 7.50
N GLY A 58 -2.63 -8.75 7.67
CA GLY A 58 -3.88 -8.76 6.93
C GLY A 58 -3.80 -7.86 5.71
N TYR A 59 -4.41 -8.26 4.60
CA TYR A 59 -4.47 -7.52 3.34
C TYR A 59 -5.91 -7.12 3.06
N ILE A 60 -6.11 -5.87 2.64
CA ILE A 60 -7.39 -5.28 2.29
C ILE A 60 -7.28 -4.72 0.89
N ALA A 61 -7.97 -5.34 -0.08
CA ALA A 61 -8.02 -4.87 -1.46
C ALA A 61 -9.40 -4.27 -1.77
N ALA A 62 -9.40 -3.08 -2.36
CA ALA A 62 -10.58 -2.34 -2.76
C ALA A 62 -10.57 -2.08 -4.27
N HIS A 63 -11.74 -2.21 -4.89
CA HIS A 63 -11.90 -2.14 -6.34
C HIS A 63 -12.90 -1.05 -6.75
N VAL A 64 -12.58 -0.35 -7.84
CA VAL A 64 -13.48 0.60 -8.50
C VAL A 64 -13.50 0.31 -10.00
N PHE A 65 -14.69 0.25 -10.59
CA PHE A 65 -14.82 0.00 -12.04
C PHE A 65 -14.07 1.07 -12.84
N TRP A 66 -13.39 0.65 -13.91
CA TRP A 66 -12.64 1.57 -14.77
C TRP A 66 -13.54 2.67 -15.33
N GLY A 67 -13.05 3.92 -15.33
CA GLY A 67 -13.83 5.11 -15.73
C GLY A 67 -14.72 5.71 -14.63
N THR A 68 -14.77 5.13 -13.43
CA THR A 68 -15.41 5.74 -12.26
C THR A 68 -14.38 6.51 -11.42
N PRO A 69 -14.71 7.72 -10.90
CA PRO A 69 -13.83 8.42 -9.96
C PRO A 69 -13.56 7.57 -8.72
N TYR A 70 -12.29 7.29 -8.42
CA TYR A 70 -11.89 6.50 -7.24
C TYR A 70 -11.31 7.37 -6.12
N ASP A 71 -10.97 8.63 -6.40
CA ASP A 71 -10.12 9.45 -5.52
C ASP A 71 -10.69 9.62 -4.11
N GLU A 72 -12.00 9.88 -3.98
CA GLU A 72 -12.64 10.06 -2.67
C GLU A 72 -12.60 8.77 -1.84
N TYR A 73 -12.98 7.64 -2.45
CA TYR A 73 -13.00 6.35 -1.76
C TYR A 73 -11.59 5.88 -1.40
N PHE A 74 -10.66 5.92 -2.35
CA PHE A 74 -9.29 5.47 -2.11
C PHE A 74 -8.56 6.37 -1.13
N SER A 75 -8.69 7.70 -1.24
CA SER A 75 -8.02 8.61 -0.30
C SER A 75 -8.51 8.43 1.14
N GLY A 76 -9.82 8.25 1.34
CA GLY A 76 -10.35 7.98 2.68
C GLY A 76 -9.92 6.61 3.22
N LEU A 77 -9.92 5.57 2.37
CA LEU A 77 -9.37 4.27 2.73
C LEU A 77 -7.89 4.37 3.13
N TRP A 78 -7.07 5.09 2.34
CA TRP A 78 -5.65 5.29 2.60
C TRP A 78 -5.41 6.00 3.93
N SER A 79 -6.20 7.03 4.24
CA SER A 79 -6.12 7.72 5.53
C SER A 79 -6.35 6.75 6.69
N ILE A 80 -7.38 5.89 6.60
CA ILE A 80 -7.67 4.90 7.64
C ILE A 80 -6.52 3.91 7.81
N VAL A 81 -6.09 3.25 6.74
CA VAL A 81 -5.05 2.19 6.85
C VAL A 81 -3.70 2.75 7.29
N ARG A 82 -3.40 4.03 7.05
CA ARG A 82 -2.18 4.68 7.56
C ARG A 82 -2.15 4.75 9.09
N GLU A 83 -3.30 4.98 9.75
CA GLU A 83 -3.43 4.95 11.22
C GLU A 83 -3.13 3.55 11.80
N PHE A 84 -3.26 2.50 10.98
CA PHE A 84 -2.96 1.11 11.33
C PHE A 84 -1.60 0.64 10.81
N GLU A 85 -0.64 1.56 10.61
CA GLU A 85 0.71 1.23 10.08
C GLU A 85 0.64 0.45 8.76
N GLY A 86 -0.29 0.88 7.91
CA GLY A 86 -0.56 0.26 6.62
C GLY A 86 0.63 0.39 5.67
N ARG A 87 0.89 -0.67 4.90
CA ARG A 87 1.86 -0.67 3.80
C ARG A 87 1.13 -0.96 2.48
N PRO A 88 1.22 -0.07 1.46
CA PRO A 88 0.53 -0.29 0.20
C PRO A 88 1.19 -1.44 -0.58
N HIS A 89 0.39 -2.17 -1.35
CA HIS A 89 0.92 -3.08 -2.34
C HIS A 89 1.56 -2.28 -3.49
N TRP A 90 2.85 -2.50 -3.75
CA TRP A 90 3.65 -1.77 -4.75
C TRP A 90 3.00 -1.71 -6.15
N GLY A 91 2.41 -2.83 -6.60
CA GLY A 91 1.75 -2.93 -7.90
C GLY A 91 0.33 -2.36 -8.01
N LYS A 92 -0.20 -1.69 -6.97
CA LYS A 92 -1.59 -1.18 -6.93
C LYS A 92 -1.61 0.35 -6.77
N VAL A 93 -2.79 0.96 -6.88
CA VAL A 93 -2.94 2.41 -6.78
C VAL A 93 -2.69 2.89 -5.35
N HIS A 94 -1.71 3.78 -5.17
CA HIS A 94 -1.43 4.47 -3.92
C HIS A 94 -0.70 5.81 -4.16
N ALA A 95 -0.75 6.68 -3.14
CA ALA A 95 -0.11 8.00 -3.16
C ALA A 95 1.18 8.10 -2.33
N GLU A 96 1.65 7.00 -1.74
CA GLU A 96 2.86 7.00 -0.91
C GLU A 96 4.14 7.44 -1.66
N THR A 97 5.07 8.02 -0.89
CA THR A 97 6.38 8.48 -1.36
C THR A 97 7.50 7.81 -0.55
N ALA A 98 8.76 8.03 -0.95
CA ALA A 98 9.91 7.55 -0.20
C ALA A 98 9.89 8.02 1.26
N GLU A 99 9.54 9.29 1.50
CA GLU A 99 9.48 9.88 2.85
C GLU A 99 8.43 9.22 3.72
N THR A 100 7.29 8.83 3.14
CA THR A 100 6.23 8.16 3.90
C THR A 100 6.51 6.66 4.05
N LEU A 101 7.18 6.02 3.10
CA LEU A 101 7.45 4.57 3.13
C LEU A 101 8.67 4.21 3.95
N ALA A 102 9.74 5.01 3.91
CA ALA A 102 11.00 4.68 4.60
C ALA A 102 10.81 4.33 6.09
N PRO A 103 10.03 5.09 6.88
CA PRO A 103 9.82 4.76 8.30
C PRO A 103 9.05 3.44 8.53
N ARG A 104 8.34 2.93 7.52
CA ARG A 104 7.49 1.73 7.63
C ARG A 104 8.23 0.43 7.34
N TYR A 105 9.43 0.50 6.76
CA TYR A 105 10.22 -0.67 6.35
C TYR A 105 11.55 -0.69 7.13
N PRO A 106 11.72 -1.59 8.12
CA PRO A 106 12.95 -1.67 8.92
C PRO A 106 14.22 -1.88 8.08
N GLU A 107 14.11 -2.61 6.97
CA GLU A 107 15.22 -2.94 6.07
C GLU A 107 15.36 -1.95 4.89
N TRP A 108 14.76 -0.75 4.99
CA TRP A 108 14.78 0.27 3.94
C TRP A 108 16.20 0.62 3.48
N ASP A 109 17.08 0.97 4.42
CA ASP A 109 18.45 1.39 4.12
C ASP A 109 19.29 0.25 3.54
N ARG A 110 19.03 -0.99 3.96
CA ARG A 110 19.66 -2.18 3.40
C ARG A 110 19.28 -2.37 1.94
N PHE A 111 17.99 -2.22 1.61
CA PHE A 111 17.52 -2.27 0.24
C PHE A 111 18.13 -1.13 -0.61
N GLN A 112 18.10 0.12 -0.13
CA GLN A 112 18.66 1.26 -0.83
C GLN A 112 20.16 1.09 -1.10
N SER A 113 20.91 0.59 -0.11
CA SER A 113 22.33 0.26 -0.26
C SER A 113 22.57 -0.82 -1.32
N ALA A 114 21.72 -1.84 -1.38
CA ALA A 114 21.81 -2.89 -2.39
C ALA A 114 21.46 -2.36 -3.80
N ARG A 115 20.42 -1.53 -3.91
CA ARG A 115 20.01 -0.85 -5.15
C ARG A 115 21.13 0.02 -5.71
N CYS A 116 21.75 0.86 -4.88
CA CYS A 116 22.88 1.70 -5.26
C CYS A 116 24.07 0.88 -5.80
N ARG A 117 24.46 -0.21 -5.13
CA ARG A 117 25.56 -1.07 -5.61
C ARG A 117 25.25 -1.79 -6.93
N ALA A 118 23.99 -2.18 -7.13
CA ALA A 118 23.59 -2.93 -8.32
C ALA A 118 23.33 -2.04 -9.54
N ASP A 119 22.95 -0.78 -9.32
CA ASP A 119 22.54 0.16 -10.36
C ASP A 119 22.96 1.60 -10.02
N SER A 120 24.25 1.83 -9.84
CA SER A 120 24.79 3.15 -9.44
C SER A 120 24.50 4.28 -10.44
N GLU A 121 24.14 3.95 -11.68
CA GLU A 121 23.76 4.91 -12.71
C GLU A 121 22.23 5.10 -12.82
N GLY A 122 21.43 4.37 -12.04
CA GLY A 122 19.97 4.47 -12.02
C GLY A 122 19.28 4.02 -13.30
N ARG A 123 19.87 3.08 -14.06
CA ARG A 123 19.34 2.61 -15.34
C ARG A 123 18.00 1.89 -15.21
N PHE A 124 17.71 1.32 -14.05
CA PHE A 124 16.47 0.59 -13.77
C PHE A 124 15.44 1.45 -13.00
N THR A 125 15.63 2.76 -12.92
CA THR A 125 14.65 3.68 -12.31
C THR A 125 13.58 4.15 -13.29
N ASN A 126 12.48 4.68 -12.75
CA ASN A 126 11.44 5.38 -13.48
C ASN A 126 10.71 6.35 -12.52
N SER A 127 9.78 7.15 -13.04
CA SER A 127 9.06 8.15 -12.24
C SER A 127 8.30 7.56 -11.04
N TYR A 128 7.80 6.33 -11.14
CA TYR A 128 7.18 5.64 -10.01
C TYR A 128 8.22 5.30 -8.93
N LEU A 129 9.33 4.68 -9.34
CA LEU A 129 10.41 4.31 -8.42
C LEU A 129 11.08 5.53 -7.80
N ASP A 130 11.24 6.61 -8.54
CA ASP A 130 11.76 7.88 -8.01
C ASP A 130 10.82 8.46 -6.96
N ARG A 131 9.49 8.38 -7.16
CA ARG A 131 8.51 8.80 -6.16
C ARG A 131 8.55 7.92 -4.90
N VAL A 132 8.56 6.60 -5.07
CA VAL A 132 8.30 5.66 -3.97
C VAL A 132 9.57 5.17 -3.27
N LEU A 133 10.74 5.29 -3.88
CA LEU A 133 12.05 4.87 -3.33
C LEU A 133 13.07 6.03 -3.34
N GLY A 134 12.76 7.16 -3.95
CA GLY A 134 13.71 8.26 -4.11
C GLY A 134 14.75 7.97 -5.20
N PRO A 135 15.61 8.96 -5.48
CA PRO A 135 16.71 8.80 -6.42
C PRO A 135 17.65 7.67 -5.97
N VAL A 136 18.34 7.05 -6.92
CA VAL A 136 19.48 6.20 -6.58
C VAL A 136 20.59 7.11 -6.05
N GLY A 137 21.08 6.80 -4.85
CA GLY A 137 22.18 7.50 -4.20
C GLY A 137 23.55 7.12 -4.75
#